data_AF-A0A3Q9S802-F1
#
_entry.id   AF-A0A3Q9S802-F1
#
_cell.length_a   1.000
_cell.length_b   1.000
_cell.length_c   1.000
_cell.angle_alpha   90.00
_cell.angle_beta   90.00
_cell.angle_gamma   90.00
#
_symmetry.space_group_name_H-M   'P 1'
#
loop_
_entity.id
_entity.type
_entity.pdbx_description
1 polymer ?
#
loop_
_entity_poly.entity_id
_entity_poly.type
_entity_poly.pdbx_seq_one_letter_code
_entity_poly.pdbx_strand_id
1 'polypeptide(L)'
;MIYQELKRRLFTRHVLFSIIGIFLLTAGLSVALIGGEKNLPEVMKEEAVYSGEMTEDKLWLGLKNVRDQKSEEIKYQPLVTFIQGLVEVYPGMLYCEKRIQDYPDAYAKNFYGCWRKKSIALIEKIPQKDQKKALKELNKVKTPFVKYPGCYFWNLGIDNLKFPYLIIIFMVTFFAAATYSDSMEDGSMEIIYATKLGKKMMALRLLPIMIYGLLLTLVATLSTVLILGSVTGFQTLKSSLKVFALFSIGNFTLGDGMLLMLISELLGVLALTTVMGWISYRTANTSLAGAIGIAINIFYIIIALFIKVPWEFSQFILNAFPMASSQVIREVSGFCFDMGLWRPYAVMVSMVMVFIGFGMLLNHAICTEKL
;
A
#
# COMPACT_ATOMS: atom_id res chain seq x y z
N MET A 1 16.23 -10.48 -30.57
CA MET A 1 15.87 -9.08 -30.25
C MET A 1 15.24 -8.91 -28.86
N ILE A 2 14.10 -9.53 -28.49
CA ILE A 2 13.55 -9.43 -27.11
C ILE A 2 14.60 -9.85 -26.05
N TYR A 3 15.26 -10.99 -26.27
CA TYR A 3 16.36 -11.45 -25.42
C TYR A 3 17.53 -10.45 -25.33
N GLN A 4 17.83 -9.74 -26.42
CA GLN A 4 18.91 -8.74 -26.43
C GLN A 4 18.50 -7.48 -25.67
N GLU A 5 17.24 -7.05 -25.77
CA GLU A 5 16.72 -5.91 -25.01
C GLU A 5 16.65 -6.23 -23.51
N LEU A 6 16.22 -7.45 -23.14
CA LEU A 6 16.29 -7.96 -21.78
C LEU A 6 17.75 -8.03 -21.29
N LYS A 7 18.67 -8.54 -22.09
CA LYS A 7 20.09 -8.59 -21.73
C LYS A 7 20.70 -7.20 -21.53
N ARG A 8 20.36 -6.24 -22.40
CA ARG A 8 20.86 -4.87 -22.35
C ARG A 8 20.34 -4.09 -21.14
N ARG A 9 19.05 -4.23 -20.80
CA ARG A 9 18.39 -3.40 -19.78
C ARG A 9 18.20 -4.11 -18.43
N LEU A 10 17.89 -5.41 -18.43
CA LEU A 10 17.57 -6.17 -17.21
C LEU A 10 18.79 -6.91 -16.62
N PHE A 11 19.63 -7.55 -17.44
CA PHE A 11 20.78 -8.32 -16.96
C PHE A 11 22.05 -7.47 -16.80
N THR A 12 21.90 -6.33 -16.10
CA THR A 12 23.01 -5.42 -15.79
C THR A 12 23.42 -5.54 -14.33
N ARG A 13 24.68 -5.17 -14.03
CA ARG A 13 25.15 -5.08 -12.63
C ARG A 13 24.32 -4.09 -11.81
N HIS A 14 23.83 -3.01 -12.44
CA HIS A 14 23.00 -2.00 -11.78
C HIS A 14 21.64 -2.55 -11.33
N VAL A 15 20.99 -3.39 -12.14
CA VAL A 15 19.74 -4.05 -11.75
C VAL A 15 19.98 -5.00 -10.58
N LEU A 16 21.06 -5.79 -10.64
CA LEU A 16 21.42 -6.68 -9.53
C LEU A 16 21.69 -5.89 -8.23
N PHE A 17 22.45 -4.80 -8.30
CA PHE A 17 22.69 -3.94 -7.14
C PHE A 17 21.41 -3.28 -6.61
N SER A 18 20.47 -2.93 -7.49
CA SER A 18 19.17 -2.38 -7.10
C SER A 18 18.33 -3.42 -6.34
N ILE A 19 18.29 -4.67 -6.82
CA ILE A 19 17.62 -5.78 -6.15
C ILE A 19 18.24 -6.03 -4.76
N ILE A 20 19.58 -6.12 -4.70
CA ILE A 20 20.29 -6.29 -3.42
C ILE A 20 20.04 -5.10 -2.50
N GLY A 21 20.03 -3.88 -3.02
CA GLY A 21 19.76 -2.66 -2.25
C GLY A 21 18.37 -2.65 -1.63
N ILE A 22 17.33 -3.00 -2.40
CA ILE A 22 15.96 -3.12 -1.90
C ILE A 22 15.84 -4.26 -0.88
N PHE A 23 16.50 -5.40 -1.12
CA PHE A 23 16.57 -6.49 -0.15
C PHE A 23 17.20 -6.02 1.18
N LEU A 24 18.37 -5.38 1.14
CA LEU A 24 19.06 -4.91 2.33
C LEU A 24 18.26 -3.83 3.06
N LEU A 25 17.62 -2.92 2.33
CA LEU A 25 16.76 -1.89 2.93
C LEU A 25 15.56 -2.52 3.64
N THR A 26 14.83 -3.41 2.98
CA THR A 26 13.64 -4.05 3.53
C THR A 26 13.98 -4.99 4.69
N ALA A 27 15.10 -5.70 4.59
CA ALA A 27 15.62 -6.52 5.66
C ALA A 27 16.06 -5.66 6.86
N GLY A 28 16.80 -4.58 6.62
CA GLY A 28 17.24 -3.65 7.65
C GLY A 28 16.07 -3.01 8.40
N LEU A 29 15.05 -2.54 7.69
CA LEU A 29 13.82 -2.01 8.28
C LEU A 29 13.08 -3.08 9.12
N SER A 30 12.94 -4.29 8.59
CA SER A 30 12.25 -5.38 9.29
C SER A 30 13.02 -5.83 10.54
N VAL A 31 14.35 -5.92 10.46
CA VAL A 31 15.20 -6.27 11.61
C VAL A 31 15.20 -5.16 12.65
N ALA A 32 15.23 -3.88 12.25
CA ALA A 32 15.14 -2.76 13.18
C ALA A 32 13.81 -2.75 13.95
N LEU A 33 12.70 -3.12 13.29
CA LEU A 33 11.40 -3.30 13.95
C LEU A 33 11.43 -4.41 15.02
N ILE A 34 12.07 -5.54 14.70
CA ILE A 34 12.15 -6.71 15.59
C ILE A 34 13.12 -6.46 16.74
N GLY A 35 14.28 -5.88 16.45
CA GLY A 35 15.41 -5.70 17.38
C GLY A 35 15.17 -4.68 18.49
N GLY A 36 14.07 -3.92 18.43
CA GLY A 36 13.65 -3.04 19.52
C GLY A 36 13.22 -3.80 20.78
N GLU A 37 12.83 -5.08 20.66
CA GLU A 37 12.21 -5.85 21.74
C GLU A 37 13.16 -6.95 22.27
N LYS A 38 13.83 -6.69 23.40
CA LYS A 38 14.88 -7.59 23.95
C LYS A 38 14.35 -8.97 24.38
N ASN A 39 13.06 -9.09 24.73
CA ASN A 39 12.42 -10.32 25.22
C ASN A 39 11.28 -10.81 24.30
N LEU A 40 11.43 -10.64 22.98
CA LEU A 40 10.38 -10.94 22.01
C LEU A 40 9.74 -12.35 22.13
N PRO A 41 10.48 -13.45 22.38
CA PRO A 41 9.86 -14.76 22.54
C PRO A 41 8.94 -14.87 23.77
N GLU A 42 9.25 -14.14 24.84
CA GLU A 42 8.45 -14.10 26.07
C GLU A 42 7.19 -13.26 25.86
N VAL A 43 7.34 -12.09 25.22
CA VAL A 43 6.21 -11.23 24.79
C VAL A 43 5.23 -12.02 23.92
N MET A 44 5.73 -12.76 22.93
CA MET A 44 4.89 -13.56 22.03
C MET A 44 4.14 -14.69 22.75
N LYS A 45 4.76 -15.31 23.76
CA LYS A 45 4.10 -16.31 24.61
C LYS A 45 2.99 -15.69 25.46
N GLU A 46 3.23 -14.52 26.02
CA GLU A 46 2.22 -13.78 26.78
C GLU A 46 1.05 -13.32 25.92
N GLU A 47 1.31 -12.80 24.72
CA GLU A 47 0.24 -12.44 23.76
C GLU A 47 -0.60 -13.65 23.34
N ALA A 48 0.02 -14.83 23.24
CA ALA A 48 -0.66 -16.06 22.83
C ALA A 48 -1.80 -16.46 23.77
N VAL A 49 -1.73 -16.05 25.06
CA VAL A 49 -2.75 -16.34 26.08
C VAL A 49 -4.14 -15.89 25.64
N TYR A 50 -4.24 -14.73 24.96
CA TYR A 50 -5.53 -14.18 24.51
C TYR A 50 -5.75 -14.23 23.01
N SER A 51 -4.94 -15.01 22.28
CA SER A 51 -5.09 -15.21 20.83
C SER A 51 -6.44 -15.80 20.43
N GLY A 52 -6.78 -15.67 19.14
CA GLY A 52 -8.05 -16.08 18.56
C GLY A 52 -9.08 -14.96 18.56
N GLU A 53 -10.34 -15.30 18.82
CA GLU A 53 -11.45 -14.35 18.83
C GLU A 53 -11.34 -13.35 19.98
N MET A 54 -11.48 -12.07 19.66
CA MET A 54 -11.45 -10.95 20.59
C MET A 54 -12.86 -10.72 21.19
N THR A 55 -13.28 -11.58 22.11
CA THR A 55 -14.59 -11.47 22.75
C THR A 55 -14.66 -10.31 23.75
N GLU A 56 -15.86 -9.82 24.04
CA GLU A 56 -16.08 -8.72 25.00
C GLU A 56 -15.60 -9.09 26.41
N ASP A 57 -15.67 -10.38 26.79
CA ASP A 57 -15.13 -10.87 28.06
C ASP A 57 -13.59 -10.71 28.13
N LYS A 58 -12.89 -11.04 27.05
CA LYS A 58 -11.43 -10.84 26.98
C LYS A 58 -11.10 -9.36 27.03
N LEU A 59 -11.79 -8.53 26.26
CA LEU A 59 -11.59 -7.08 26.25
C LEU A 59 -11.86 -6.47 27.63
N TRP A 60 -12.91 -6.90 28.31
CA TRP A 60 -13.26 -6.47 29.66
C TRP A 60 -12.17 -6.86 30.67
N LEU A 61 -11.66 -8.08 30.59
CA LEU A 61 -10.55 -8.53 31.44
C LEU A 61 -9.31 -7.65 31.23
N GLY A 62 -8.94 -7.37 29.98
CA GLY A 62 -7.82 -6.49 29.65
C GLY A 62 -8.01 -5.08 30.21
N LEU A 63 -9.18 -4.48 30.01
CA LEU A 63 -9.49 -3.14 30.52
C LEU A 63 -9.43 -3.12 32.06
N LYS A 64 -10.09 -4.06 32.73
CA LYS A 64 -10.12 -4.14 34.20
C LYS A 64 -8.71 -4.25 34.79
N ASN A 65 -7.86 -5.13 34.25
CA ASN A 65 -6.53 -5.35 34.80
C ASN A 65 -5.61 -4.14 34.59
N VAL A 66 -5.64 -3.50 33.42
CA VAL A 66 -4.79 -2.32 33.13
C VAL A 66 -5.35 -1.06 33.80
N ARG A 67 -6.66 -0.84 33.78
CA ARG A 67 -7.31 0.37 34.31
C ARG A 67 -7.45 0.34 35.84
N ASP A 68 -8.01 -0.75 36.37
CA ASP A 68 -8.44 -0.82 37.78
C ASP A 68 -7.32 -1.39 38.66
N GLN A 69 -6.65 -2.44 38.19
CA GLN A 69 -5.57 -3.10 38.93
C GLN A 69 -4.18 -2.53 38.61
N LYS A 70 -4.09 -1.63 37.61
CA LYS A 70 -2.83 -1.02 37.15
C LYS A 70 -1.76 -2.05 36.79
N SER A 71 -2.17 -3.19 36.26
CA SER A 71 -1.25 -4.23 35.80
C SER A 71 -0.47 -3.71 34.59
N GLU A 72 0.85 -3.88 34.65
CA GLU A 72 1.77 -3.58 33.54
C GLU A 72 2.10 -4.83 32.71
N GLU A 73 1.40 -5.95 32.95
CA GLU A 73 1.62 -7.21 32.24
C GLU A 73 1.32 -7.07 30.74
N ILE A 74 2.24 -7.57 29.92
CA ILE A 74 2.24 -7.36 28.47
C ILE A 74 1.05 -8.08 27.83
N LYS A 75 0.64 -9.25 28.34
CA LYS A 75 -0.53 -9.99 27.84
C LYS A 75 -1.84 -9.16 27.78
N TYR A 76 -1.99 -8.10 28.57
CA TYR A 76 -3.19 -7.26 28.53
C TYR A 76 -3.11 -6.11 27.52
N GLN A 77 -1.91 -5.67 27.14
CA GLN A 77 -1.70 -4.59 26.16
C GLN A 77 -2.45 -4.84 24.84
N PRO A 78 -2.35 -6.03 24.21
CA PRO A 78 -3.12 -6.40 23.03
C PRO A 78 -4.62 -6.11 23.06
N LEU A 79 -5.24 -6.27 24.23
CA LEU A 79 -6.67 -6.12 24.46
C LEU A 79 -7.02 -4.64 24.62
N VAL A 80 -6.19 -3.90 25.37
CA VAL A 80 -6.36 -2.47 25.62
C VAL A 80 -6.15 -1.65 24.34
N THR A 81 -5.14 -1.96 23.53
CA THR A 81 -4.94 -1.28 22.22
C THR A 81 -6.16 -1.37 21.33
N PHE A 82 -6.89 -2.49 21.39
CA PHE A 82 -8.11 -2.68 20.62
C PHE A 82 -9.22 -1.73 21.08
N ILE A 83 -9.36 -1.55 22.39
CA ILE A 83 -10.30 -0.62 23.01
C ILE A 83 -9.89 0.83 22.72
N GLN A 84 -8.60 1.15 22.85
CA GLN A 84 -8.04 2.47 22.53
C GLN A 84 -8.34 2.87 21.09
N GLY A 85 -8.32 1.92 20.16
CA GLY A 85 -8.70 2.14 18.76
C GLY A 85 -10.10 2.76 18.59
N LEU A 86 -11.05 2.50 19.50
CA LEU A 86 -12.36 3.16 19.47
C LEU A 86 -12.25 4.66 19.68
N VAL A 87 -11.28 5.15 20.44
CA VAL A 87 -11.18 6.56 20.80
C VAL A 87 -10.17 7.30 19.93
N GLU A 88 -8.99 6.69 19.73
CA GLU A 88 -7.87 7.31 19.02
C GLU A 88 -8.09 7.39 17.51
N VAL A 89 -8.75 6.39 16.91
CA VAL A 89 -9.02 6.41 15.47
C VAL A 89 -10.23 7.30 15.20
N TYR A 90 -10.01 8.39 14.48
CA TYR A 90 -10.94 9.52 14.30
C TYR A 90 -11.31 10.20 15.64
N PRO A 91 -10.36 10.95 16.24
CA PRO A 91 -10.57 11.58 17.53
C PRO A 91 -11.67 12.63 17.46
N GLY A 92 -12.45 12.77 18.55
CA GLY A 92 -13.57 13.70 18.62
C GLY A 92 -14.85 13.23 17.91
N MET A 93 -14.88 11.98 17.43
CA MET A 93 -16.10 11.36 16.90
C MET A 93 -16.68 10.38 17.91
N LEU A 94 -17.81 10.76 18.53
CA LEU A 94 -18.58 10.09 19.60
C LEU A 94 -17.84 9.87 20.93
N TYR A 95 -16.57 9.52 20.89
CA TYR A 95 -15.74 9.18 22.06
C TYR A 95 -14.59 10.17 22.17
N CYS A 96 -14.35 10.68 23.38
CA CYS A 96 -13.45 11.82 23.63
C CYS A 96 -12.44 11.58 24.76
N GLU A 97 -12.49 10.41 25.39
CA GLU A 97 -11.63 10.02 26.51
C GLU A 97 -10.16 9.97 26.08
N LYS A 98 -9.28 10.63 26.83
CA LYS A 98 -7.86 10.70 26.44
C LYS A 98 -6.98 9.68 27.15
N ARG A 99 -7.45 9.14 28.28
CA ARG A 99 -6.68 8.22 29.12
C ARG A 99 -7.48 6.97 29.38
N ILE A 100 -6.80 5.84 29.50
CA ILE A 100 -7.42 4.53 29.78
C ILE A 100 -8.23 4.57 31.09
N GLN A 101 -7.80 5.37 32.08
CA GLN A 101 -8.51 5.55 33.36
C GLN A 101 -9.92 6.12 33.19
N ASP A 102 -10.14 6.88 32.12
CA ASP A 102 -11.41 7.54 31.84
C ASP A 102 -12.35 6.64 31.00
N TYR A 103 -11.87 5.49 30.52
CA TYR A 103 -12.63 4.64 29.61
C TYR A 103 -13.80 3.97 30.33
N PRO A 104 -15.05 4.15 29.86
CA PRO A 104 -16.20 3.47 30.43
C PRO A 104 -16.10 1.95 30.25
N ASP A 105 -16.64 1.20 31.21
CA ASP A 105 -16.78 -0.27 31.11
C ASP A 105 -17.46 -0.71 29.80
N ALA A 106 -18.40 0.09 29.32
CA ALA A 106 -19.15 -0.16 28.09
C ALA A 106 -18.25 -0.30 26.86
N TYR A 107 -17.07 0.34 26.82
CA TYR A 107 -16.14 0.23 25.70
C TYR A 107 -15.56 -1.18 25.56
N ALA A 108 -15.52 -1.95 26.64
CA ALA A 108 -15.08 -3.34 26.63
C ALA A 108 -16.25 -4.32 26.66
N LYS A 109 -17.23 -4.11 27.56
CA LYS A 109 -18.39 -5.00 27.75
C LYS A 109 -19.42 -4.96 26.61
N ASN A 110 -19.39 -3.91 25.77
CA ASN A 110 -20.23 -3.77 24.59
C ASN A 110 -19.37 -3.19 23.43
N PHE A 111 -18.14 -3.68 23.32
CA PHE A 111 -17.15 -3.20 22.36
C PHE A 111 -17.71 -3.19 20.93
N TYR A 112 -18.36 -4.26 20.50
CA TYR A 112 -18.86 -4.36 19.12
C TYR A 112 -20.05 -3.44 18.87
N GLY A 113 -20.89 -3.22 19.89
CA GLY A 113 -21.94 -2.20 19.85
C GLY A 113 -21.36 -0.79 19.72
N CYS A 114 -20.32 -0.45 20.49
CA CYS A 114 -19.63 0.83 20.39
C CYS A 114 -18.93 1.02 19.04
N TRP A 115 -18.17 0.02 18.60
CA TRP A 115 -17.54 0.00 17.28
C TRP A 115 -18.55 0.23 16.16
N ARG A 116 -19.71 -0.42 16.22
CA ARG A 116 -20.77 -0.29 15.22
C ARG A 116 -21.41 1.09 15.25
N LYS A 117 -21.69 1.66 16.43
CA LYS A 117 -22.21 3.03 16.58
C LYS A 117 -21.25 4.06 15.97
N LYS A 118 -19.95 3.95 16.27
CA LYS A 118 -18.93 4.85 15.70
C LYS A 118 -18.73 4.64 14.20
N SER A 119 -18.81 3.41 13.72
CA SER A 119 -18.80 3.13 12.28
C SER A 119 -19.97 3.82 11.56
N ILE A 120 -21.18 3.79 12.13
CA ILE A 120 -22.35 4.48 11.56
C ILE A 120 -22.13 6.00 11.55
N ALA A 121 -21.65 6.60 12.66
CA ALA A 121 -21.36 8.02 12.71
C ALA A 121 -20.26 8.45 11.71
N LEU A 122 -19.28 7.58 11.44
CA LEU A 122 -18.29 7.81 10.38
C LEU A 122 -18.93 7.79 8.99
N ILE A 123 -19.84 6.86 8.75
CA ILE A 123 -20.59 6.75 7.48
C ILE A 123 -21.51 7.96 7.28
N GLU A 124 -22.14 8.49 8.32
CA GLU A 124 -22.98 9.70 8.19
C GLU A 124 -22.19 10.92 7.67
N LYS A 125 -20.86 10.93 7.80
CA LYS A 125 -19.98 11.99 7.28
C LYS A 125 -19.51 11.80 5.84
N ILE A 126 -19.73 10.65 5.21
CA ILE A 126 -19.40 10.44 3.79
C ILE A 126 -20.58 10.92 2.90
N PRO A 127 -20.36 11.13 1.59
CA PRO A 127 -21.41 11.56 0.67
C PRO A 127 -22.66 10.67 0.73
N GLN A 128 -23.85 11.28 0.72
CA GLN A 128 -25.13 10.58 0.94
C GLN A 128 -25.36 9.40 -0.01
N LYS A 129 -24.89 9.52 -1.25
CA LYS A 129 -24.98 8.47 -2.27
C LYS A 129 -24.24 7.17 -1.89
N ASP A 130 -23.19 7.28 -1.07
CA ASP A 130 -22.33 6.15 -0.70
C ASP A 130 -22.73 5.54 0.65
N GLN A 131 -23.48 6.27 1.48
CA GLN A 131 -23.87 5.83 2.83
C GLN A 131 -24.61 4.48 2.83
N LYS A 132 -25.60 4.30 1.94
CA LYS A 132 -26.36 3.04 1.84
C LYS A 132 -25.44 1.86 1.50
N LYS A 133 -24.45 2.08 0.64
CA LYS A 133 -23.49 1.05 0.26
C LYS A 133 -22.52 0.75 1.40
N ALA A 134 -21.99 1.78 2.06
CA ALA A 134 -21.12 1.64 3.22
C ALA A 134 -21.81 0.84 4.34
N LEU A 135 -23.08 1.15 4.66
CA LEU A 135 -23.87 0.41 5.64
C LEU A 135 -24.09 -1.05 5.23
N LYS A 136 -24.36 -1.31 3.95
CA LYS A 136 -24.50 -2.67 3.43
C LYS A 136 -23.23 -3.50 3.62
N GLU A 137 -22.06 -2.91 3.34
CA GLU A 137 -20.79 -3.62 3.52
C GLU A 137 -20.40 -3.75 5.00
N LEU A 138 -20.70 -2.74 5.83
CA LEU A 138 -20.53 -2.81 7.29
C LEU A 138 -21.35 -3.97 7.89
N ASN A 139 -22.57 -4.20 7.40
CA ASN A 139 -23.42 -5.30 7.86
C ASN A 139 -22.87 -6.69 7.56
N LYS A 140 -21.96 -6.83 6.60
CA LYS A 140 -21.30 -8.10 6.27
C LYS A 140 -20.07 -8.36 7.13
N VAL A 141 -19.63 -7.38 7.91
CA VAL A 141 -18.45 -7.54 8.76
C VAL A 141 -18.75 -8.57 9.85
N LYS A 142 -17.89 -9.58 9.94
CA LYS A 142 -17.96 -10.65 10.93
C LYS A 142 -17.32 -10.17 12.24
N THR A 143 -18.02 -10.42 13.33
CA THR A 143 -17.56 -10.21 14.71
C THR A 143 -17.77 -11.52 15.47
N PRO A 144 -16.89 -11.88 16.42
CA PRO A 144 -15.73 -11.12 16.90
C PRO A 144 -14.54 -11.10 15.92
N PHE A 145 -13.68 -10.09 16.05
CA PHE A 145 -12.46 -10.00 15.25
C PHE A 145 -11.40 -11.00 15.77
N VAL A 146 -10.63 -11.58 14.86
CA VAL A 146 -9.59 -12.57 15.19
C VAL A 146 -8.22 -11.91 15.27
N LYS A 147 -7.42 -12.25 16.28
CA LYS A 147 -6.06 -11.74 16.48
C LYS A 147 -5.10 -12.86 16.90
N TYR A 148 -3.93 -12.91 16.29
CA TYR A 148 -2.85 -13.81 16.65
C TYR A 148 -1.62 -13.01 17.14
N PRO A 149 -0.71 -13.64 17.89
CA PRO A 149 0.49 -12.99 18.43
C PRO A 149 1.35 -12.36 17.35
N GLY A 150 1.99 -11.22 17.68
CA GLY A 150 2.88 -10.51 16.77
C GLY A 150 2.18 -9.69 15.68
N CYS A 151 0.86 -9.53 15.74
CA CYS A 151 0.09 -8.72 14.78
C CYS A 151 0.57 -7.25 14.73
N TYR A 152 1.12 -6.74 15.83
CA TYR A 152 1.68 -5.41 15.92
C TYR A 152 2.87 -5.23 14.96
N PHE A 153 3.79 -6.19 14.92
CA PHE A 153 4.93 -6.16 13.99
C PHE A 153 4.50 -6.23 12.54
N TRP A 154 3.44 -6.97 12.23
CA TRP A 154 2.85 -7.00 10.90
C TRP A 154 2.22 -5.67 10.50
N ASN A 155 1.53 -4.98 11.41
CA ASN A 155 1.03 -3.63 11.15
C ASN A 155 2.18 -2.67 10.80
N LEU A 156 3.24 -2.65 11.61
CA LEU A 156 4.42 -1.82 11.33
C LEU A 156 5.13 -2.24 10.04
N GLY A 157 5.21 -3.53 9.75
CA GLY A 157 5.78 -4.06 8.51
C GLY A 157 5.01 -3.60 7.26
N ILE A 158 3.69 -3.68 7.32
CA ILE A 158 2.77 -3.17 6.29
C ILE A 158 2.99 -1.66 6.09
N ASP A 159 3.08 -0.88 7.16
CA ASP A 159 3.31 0.56 7.07
C ASP A 159 4.69 0.89 6.49
N ASN A 160 5.74 0.17 6.93
CA ASN A 160 7.10 0.36 6.48
C ASN A 160 7.30 0.04 4.99
N LEU A 161 6.54 -0.90 4.42
CA LEU A 161 6.61 -1.24 2.99
C LEU A 161 6.32 -0.05 2.05
N LYS A 162 5.59 0.96 2.54
CA LYS A 162 5.34 2.20 1.78
C LYS A 162 6.65 2.88 1.37
N PHE A 163 7.69 2.80 2.20
CA PHE A 163 8.96 3.49 1.97
C PHE A 163 9.81 2.80 0.88
N PRO A 164 10.07 1.47 0.92
CA PRO A 164 10.66 0.75 -0.20
C PRO A 164 9.88 0.92 -1.51
N TYR A 165 8.55 0.86 -1.48
CA TYR A 165 7.72 1.07 -2.68
C TYR A 165 7.90 2.47 -3.28
N LEU A 166 7.93 3.50 -2.44
CA LEU A 166 8.24 4.86 -2.88
C LEU A 166 9.59 4.92 -3.60
N ILE A 167 10.64 4.28 -3.06
CA ILE A 167 11.95 4.23 -3.72
C ILE A 167 11.87 3.47 -5.06
N ILE A 168 11.15 2.35 -5.10
CA ILE A 168 10.96 1.55 -6.32
C ILE A 168 10.30 2.40 -7.42
N ILE A 169 9.28 3.19 -7.10
CA ILE A 169 8.64 4.11 -8.05
C ILE A 169 9.64 5.10 -8.64
N PHE A 170 10.51 5.71 -7.82
CA PHE A 170 11.57 6.58 -8.33
C PHE A 170 12.56 5.82 -9.22
N MET A 171 13.00 4.63 -8.82
CA MET A 171 13.91 3.82 -9.64
C MET A 171 13.29 3.45 -10.99
N VAL A 172 12.03 2.99 -11.00
CA VAL A 172 11.30 2.68 -12.24
C VAL A 172 11.14 3.94 -13.09
N THR A 173 10.89 5.10 -12.48
CA THR A 173 10.79 6.38 -13.19
C THR A 173 12.08 6.69 -13.95
N PHE A 174 13.25 6.58 -13.31
CA PHE A 174 14.55 6.84 -13.95
C PHE A 174 14.83 5.87 -15.10
N PHE A 175 14.58 4.57 -14.89
CA PHE A 175 14.82 3.57 -15.93
C PHE A 175 13.84 3.71 -17.10
N ALA A 176 12.57 4.03 -16.82
CA ALA A 176 11.55 4.25 -17.82
C ALA A 176 11.76 5.55 -18.62
N ALA A 177 12.29 6.60 -17.97
CA ALA A 177 12.64 7.86 -18.62
C ALA A 177 13.61 7.66 -19.78
N ALA A 178 14.57 6.73 -19.65
CA ALA A 178 15.56 6.41 -20.67
C ALA A 178 15.12 5.29 -21.63
N THR A 179 13.82 4.96 -21.74
CA THR A 179 13.39 3.84 -22.60
C THR A 179 13.62 4.14 -24.07
N TYR A 180 13.18 5.33 -24.51
CA TYR A 180 13.21 5.78 -25.89
C TYR A 180 14.11 7.00 -26.08
N SER A 181 14.09 7.94 -25.14
CA SER A 181 14.85 9.18 -25.21
C SER A 181 16.35 8.96 -25.36
N ASP A 182 16.91 7.91 -24.74
CA ASP A 182 18.34 7.58 -24.86
C ASP A 182 18.76 7.39 -26.32
N SER A 183 17.92 6.65 -27.06
CA SER A 183 18.13 6.27 -28.45
C SER A 183 17.82 7.42 -29.40
N MET A 184 16.95 8.34 -28.97
CA MET A 184 16.64 9.55 -29.73
C MET A 184 17.75 10.59 -29.59
N GLU A 185 18.32 10.75 -28.39
CA GLU A 185 19.43 11.66 -28.12
C GLU A 185 20.72 11.25 -28.85
N ASP A 186 21.01 9.94 -28.91
CA ASP A 186 22.22 9.42 -29.56
C ASP A 186 22.05 9.11 -31.06
N GLY A 187 20.87 9.37 -31.63
CA GLY A 187 20.53 9.12 -33.04
C GLY A 187 20.33 7.64 -33.42
N SER A 188 20.53 6.70 -32.48
CA SER A 188 20.36 5.26 -32.78
C SER A 188 18.92 4.86 -33.08
N MET A 189 17.94 5.72 -32.74
CA MET A 189 16.53 5.51 -33.05
C MET A 189 16.27 5.44 -34.58
N GLU A 190 17.00 6.20 -35.39
CA GLU A 190 16.89 6.15 -36.86
C GLU A 190 17.27 4.77 -37.40
N ILE A 191 18.33 4.17 -36.85
CA ILE A 191 18.78 2.82 -37.18
C ILE A 191 17.68 1.81 -36.85
N ILE A 192 17.03 1.96 -35.68
CA ILE A 192 15.94 1.07 -35.27
C ILE A 192 14.76 1.20 -36.26
N TYR A 193 14.37 2.42 -36.64
CA TYR A 193 13.26 2.63 -37.59
C TYR A 193 13.55 2.08 -38.99
N ALA A 194 14.80 2.10 -39.43
CA ALA A 194 15.21 1.51 -40.71
C ALA A 194 15.06 -0.02 -40.76
N THR A 195 14.94 -0.70 -39.60
CA THR A 195 14.75 -2.15 -39.56
C THR A 195 13.29 -2.57 -39.80
N LYS A 196 13.10 -3.68 -40.53
CA LYS A 196 11.78 -4.25 -40.89
C LYS A 196 10.84 -4.48 -39.69
N LEU A 197 11.40 -4.74 -38.50
CA LEU A 197 10.64 -5.02 -37.27
C LEU A 197 10.77 -3.93 -36.19
N GLY A 198 11.65 -2.93 -36.35
CA GLY A 198 11.97 -1.97 -35.29
C GLY A 198 10.75 -1.22 -34.79
N LYS A 199 9.94 -0.68 -35.71
CA LYS A 199 8.69 0.03 -35.37
C LYS A 199 7.67 -0.86 -34.64
N LYS A 200 7.54 -2.12 -35.06
CA LYS A 200 6.61 -3.10 -34.43
C LYS A 200 7.08 -3.56 -33.04
N MET A 201 8.37 -3.45 -32.75
CA MET A 201 8.95 -3.93 -31.50
C MET A 201 9.21 -2.82 -30.47
N MET A 202 8.87 -1.57 -30.78
CA MET A 202 9.04 -0.45 -29.85
C MET A 202 8.31 -0.65 -28.53
N ALA A 203 7.08 -1.16 -28.55
CA ALA A 203 6.32 -1.44 -27.33
C ALA A 203 7.01 -2.46 -26.41
N LEU A 204 7.80 -3.39 -26.98
CA LEU A 204 8.52 -4.41 -26.22
C LEU A 204 9.71 -3.84 -25.43
N ARG A 205 10.15 -2.60 -25.72
CA ARG A 205 11.22 -1.93 -24.97
C ARG A 205 10.82 -1.56 -23.54
N LEU A 206 9.53 -1.52 -23.23
CA LEU A 206 9.04 -1.34 -21.87
C LEU A 206 9.08 -2.61 -21.02
N LEU A 207 9.08 -3.79 -21.64
CA LEU A 207 9.01 -5.08 -20.95
C LEU A 207 10.13 -5.27 -19.91
N PRO A 208 11.41 -4.96 -20.19
CA PRO A 208 12.48 -5.09 -19.20
C PRO A 208 12.24 -4.22 -17.96
N ILE A 209 11.67 -3.02 -18.13
CA ILE A 209 11.41 -2.09 -17.02
C ILE A 209 10.22 -2.55 -16.19
N MET A 210 9.19 -3.09 -16.83
CA MET A 210 8.08 -3.74 -16.14
C MET A 210 8.60 -4.91 -15.29
N ILE A 211 9.36 -5.82 -15.89
CA ILE A 211 9.94 -6.97 -15.16
C ILE A 211 10.83 -6.48 -14.00
N TYR A 212 11.65 -5.46 -14.24
CA TYR A 212 12.49 -4.86 -13.21
C TYR A 212 11.67 -4.35 -12.01
N GLY A 213 10.66 -3.52 -12.23
CA GLY A 213 9.83 -3.00 -11.14
C GLY A 213 9.02 -4.09 -10.44
N LEU A 214 8.52 -5.09 -11.16
CA LEU A 214 7.85 -6.26 -10.57
C LEU A 214 8.81 -7.04 -9.66
N LEU A 215 10.05 -7.30 -10.10
CA LEU A 215 11.06 -7.99 -9.30
C LEU A 215 11.41 -7.23 -8.03
N LEU A 216 11.62 -5.92 -8.10
CA LEU A 216 11.90 -5.11 -6.91
C LEU A 216 10.74 -5.15 -5.91
N THR A 217 9.50 -5.04 -6.42
CA THR A 217 8.29 -5.07 -5.58
C THR A 217 8.13 -6.42 -4.89
N LEU A 218 8.37 -7.51 -5.63
CA LEU A 218 8.35 -8.87 -5.08
C LEU A 218 9.43 -9.05 -4.01
N VAL A 219 10.66 -8.60 -4.28
CA VAL A 219 11.77 -8.70 -3.32
C VAL A 219 11.43 -7.92 -2.04
N ALA A 220 10.93 -6.69 -2.14
CA ALA A 220 10.55 -5.91 -0.97
C ALA A 220 9.47 -6.62 -0.13
N THR A 221 8.38 -7.05 -0.76
CA THR A 221 7.25 -7.70 -0.09
C THR A 221 7.66 -9.03 0.53
N LEU A 222 8.30 -9.90 -0.25
CA LEU A 222 8.68 -11.24 0.20
C LEU A 222 9.71 -11.18 1.32
N SER A 223 10.66 -10.23 1.26
CA SER A 223 11.65 -10.06 2.33
C SER A 223 10.97 -9.66 3.64
N THR A 224 10.05 -8.70 3.61
CA THR A 224 9.26 -8.32 4.79
C THR A 224 8.42 -9.49 5.31
N VAL A 225 7.72 -10.20 4.43
CA VAL A 225 6.89 -11.36 4.81
C VAL A 225 7.71 -12.49 5.41
N LEU A 226 8.87 -12.81 4.84
CA LEU A 226 9.74 -13.89 5.31
C LEU A 226 10.40 -13.55 6.65
N ILE A 227 10.87 -12.31 6.82
CA ILE A 227 11.53 -11.88 8.06
C ILE A 227 10.54 -11.75 9.21
N LEU A 228 9.38 -11.13 8.98
CA LEU A 228 8.34 -11.05 10.01
C LEU A 228 7.75 -12.43 10.29
N GLY A 229 7.53 -13.23 9.26
CA GLY A 229 7.00 -14.58 9.37
C GLY A 229 7.93 -15.55 10.10
N SER A 230 9.26 -15.40 9.97
CA SER A 230 10.22 -16.25 10.69
C SER A 230 10.24 -15.98 12.19
N VAL A 231 9.88 -14.77 12.61
CA VAL A 231 9.88 -14.36 14.01
C VAL A 231 8.51 -14.51 14.67
N THR A 232 7.45 -14.10 13.99
CA THR A 232 6.09 -14.07 14.55
C THR A 232 5.23 -15.27 14.16
N GLY A 233 5.63 -16.02 13.13
CA GLY A 233 4.85 -17.08 12.52
C GLY A 233 3.88 -16.57 11.44
N PHE A 234 3.73 -17.36 10.37
CA PHE A 234 2.80 -17.01 9.27
C PHE A 234 1.32 -17.11 9.66
N GLN A 235 0.99 -17.77 10.77
CA GLN A 235 -0.37 -17.82 11.28
C GLN A 235 -0.91 -16.41 11.59
N THR A 236 -0.03 -15.47 11.94
CA THR A 236 -0.39 -14.09 12.26
C THR A 236 -1.02 -13.35 11.09
N LEU A 237 -0.72 -13.73 9.85
CA LEU A 237 -1.36 -13.19 8.65
C LEU A 237 -2.88 -13.42 8.62
N LYS A 238 -3.40 -14.42 9.34
CA LYS A 238 -4.84 -14.68 9.47
C LYS A 238 -5.55 -13.74 10.44
N SER A 239 -4.81 -12.90 11.18
CA SER A 239 -5.41 -11.88 12.04
C SER A 239 -6.23 -10.90 11.21
N SER A 240 -7.29 -10.37 11.79
CA SER A 240 -8.12 -9.36 11.14
C SER A 240 -7.33 -8.08 10.89
N LEU A 241 -7.51 -7.50 9.70
CA LEU A 241 -6.97 -6.18 9.35
C LEU A 241 -7.48 -5.08 10.30
N LYS A 242 -8.63 -5.33 10.97
CA LYS A 242 -9.24 -4.46 11.99
C LYS A 242 -8.35 -4.20 13.19
N VAL A 243 -7.30 -5.00 13.38
CA VAL A 243 -6.28 -4.75 14.41
C VAL A 243 -5.59 -3.40 14.25
N PHE A 244 -5.45 -2.87 13.03
CA PHE A 244 -4.92 -1.52 12.81
C PHE A 244 -5.89 -0.63 12.04
N ALA A 245 -6.64 -1.18 11.09
CA ALA A 245 -7.66 -0.47 10.33
C ALA A 245 -9.04 -0.74 10.94
N LEU A 246 -9.23 -0.40 12.22
CA LEU A 246 -10.44 -0.77 13.00
C LEU A 246 -11.75 -0.36 12.31
N PHE A 247 -11.74 0.78 11.63
CA PHE A 247 -12.88 1.29 10.88
C PHE A 247 -12.68 1.08 9.38
N SER A 248 -12.46 -0.16 8.95
CA SER A 248 -12.42 -0.54 7.54
C SER A 248 -13.65 -1.35 7.13
N ILE A 249 -13.89 -1.38 5.83
CA ILE A 249 -14.93 -2.22 5.23
C ILE A 249 -14.40 -3.66 5.06
N GLY A 250 -15.30 -4.64 5.16
CA GLY A 250 -14.99 -6.03 4.81
C GLY A 250 -14.30 -6.82 5.93
N ASN A 251 -14.06 -8.09 5.62
CA ASN A 251 -13.45 -9.07 6.51
C ASN A 251 -12.04 -9.43 6.04
N PHE A 252 -11.22 -8.42 5.85
CA PHE A 252 -9.84 -8.60 5.43
C PHE A 252 -8.98 -9.10 6.58
N THR A 253 -8.03 -9.97 6.24
CA THR A 253 -6.93 -10.37 7.10
C THR A 253 -5.70 -9.49 6.86
N LEU A 254 -4.69 -9.58 7.74
CA LEU A 254 -3.39 -8.92 7.51
C LEU A 254 -2.73 -9.43 6.21
N GLY A 255 -2.90 -10.73 5.90
CA GLY A 255 -2.46 -11.32 4.64
C GLY A 255 -3.14 -10.70 3.43
N ASP A 256 -4.46 -10.48 3.49
CA ASP A 256 -5.18 -9.77 2.44
C ASP A 256 -4.70 -8.33 2.27
N GLY A 257 -4.37 -7.65 3.38
CA GLY A 257 -3.78 -6.30 3.36
C GLY A 257 -2.42 -6.27 2.64
N MET A 258 -1.54 -7.22 2.93
CA MET A 258 -0.27 -7.37 2.23
C MET A 258 -0.46 -7.66 0.74
N LEU A 259 -1.37 -8.58 0.41
CA LEU A 259 -1.67 -8.92 -0.98
C LEU A 259 -2.24 -7.73 -1.75
N LEU A 260 -3.14 -6.96 -1.12
CA LEU A 260 -3.71 -5.75 -1.68
C LEU A 260 -2.62 -4.70 -1.97
N MET A 261 -1.69 -4.48 -1.04
CA MET A 261 -0.55 -3.59 -1.26
C MET A 261 0.35 -4.06 -2.40
N LEU A 262 0.69 -5.35 -2.42
CA LEU A 262 1.50 -5.94 -3.49
C LEU A 262 0.83 -5.74 -4.85
N ILE A 263 -0.42 -6.17 -5.02
CA ILE A 263 -1.14 -6.07 -6.30
C ILE A 263 -1.25 -4.61 -6.74
N SER A 264 -1.62 -3.71 -5.82
CA SER A 264 -1.71 -2.29 -6.10
C SER A 264 -0.38 -1.75 -6.63
N GLU A 265 0.74 -2.07 -5.96
CA GLU A 265 2.06 -1.61 -6.36
C GLU A 265 2.51 -2.17 -7.71
N LEU A 266 2.26 -3.45 -7.99
CA LEU A 266 2.55 -4.04 -9.30
C LEU A 266 1.76 -3.30 -10.41
N LEU A 267 0.49 -2.97 -10.18
CA LEU A 267 -0.31 -2.16 -11.12
C LEU A 267 0.24 -0.74 -11.27
N GLY A 268 0.69 -0.12 -10.17
CA GLY A 268 1.35 1.19 -10.18
C GLY A 268 2.62 1.20 -11.02
N VAL A 269 3.48 0.18 -10.89
CA VAL A 269 4.69 0.00 -11.71
C VAL A 269 4.34 -0.11 -13.19
N LEU A 270 3.31 -0.88 -13.55
CA LEU A 270 2.88 -1.02 -14.95
C LEU A 270 2.40 0.32 -15.50
N ALA A 271 1.51 1.01 -14.77
CA ALA A 271 0.98 2.31 -15.14
C ALA A 271 2.10 3.35 -15.32
N LEU A 272 3.01 3.45 -14.34
CA LEU A 272 4.16 4.33 -14.37
C LEU A 272 5.06 4.07 -15.57
N THR A 273 5.34 2.81 -15.86
CA THR A 273 6.19 2.42 -16.99
C THR A 273 5.60 2.90 -18.31
N THR A 274 4.28 2.78 -18.51
CA THR A 274 3.62 3.28 -19.73
C THR A 274 3.56 4.80 -19.80
N VAL A 275 3.28 5.49 -18.69
CA VAL A 275 3.29 6.97 -18.62
C VAL A 275 4.68 7.49 -18.97
N MET A 276 5.71 6.96 -18.32
CA MET A 276 7.09 7.35 -18.55
C MET A 276 7.60 6.93 -19.93
N GLY A 277 7.13 5.79 -20.47
CA GLY A 277 7.40 5.40 -21.84
C GLY A 277 6.88 6.42 -22.85
N TRP A 278 5.65 6.90 -22.66
CA TRP A 278 5.07 7.97 -23.49
C TRP A 278 5.83 9.29 -23.35
N ILE A 279 6.16 9.71 -22.12
CA ILE A 279 6.95 10.92 -21.85
C ILE A 279 8.33 10.81 -22.52
N SER A 280 9.04 9.71 -22.28
CA SER A 280 10.36 9.42 -22.85
C SER A 280 10.37 9.52 -24.38
N TYR A 281 9.34 8.96 -25.02
CA TYR A 281 9.19 9.03 -26.47
C TYR A 281 8.91 10.45 -26.96
N ARG A 282 8.08 11.22 -26.25
CA ARG A 282 7.67 12.57 -26.67
C ARG A 282 8.70 13.65 -26.42
N THR A 283 9.49 13.55 -25.36
CA THR A 283 10.50 14.57 -25.04
C THR A 283 11.75 14.43 -25.87
N ALA A 284 12.06 13.21 -26.35
CA ALA A 284 13.32 12.87 -27.02
C ALA A 284 14.57 13.32 -26.22
N ASN A 285 14.43 13.54 -24.92
CA ASN A 285 15.48 13.97 -24.03
C ASN A 285 15.34 13.28 -22.67
N THR A 286 16.38 12.57 -22.24
CA THR A 286 16.37 11.70 -21.08
C THR A 286 16.34 12.50 -19.78
N SER A 287 17.10 13.59 -19.72
CA SER A 287 17.12 14.48 -18.55
C SER A 287 15.76 15.15 -18.35
N LEU A 288 15.13 15.63 -19.43
CA LEU A 288 13.81 16.25 -19.38
C LEU A 288 12.72 15.24 -19.02
N ALA A 289 12.75 14.04 -19.62
CA ALA A 289 11.81 12.96 -19.28
C ALA A 289 11.90 12.60 -17.79
N GLY A 290 13.13 12.43 -17.29
CA GLY A 290 13.39 12.14 -15.88
C GLY A 290 12.88 13.25 -14.96
N ALA A 291 13.17 14.52 -15.28
CA ALA A 291 12.71 15.66 -14.50
C ALA A 291 11.18 15.74 -14.42
N ILE A 292 10.46 15.50 -15.53
CA ILE A 292 8.99 15.46 -15.57
C ILE A 292 8.47 14.32 -14.67
N GLY A 293 9.03 13.12 -14.80
CA GLY A 293 8.62 11.97 -13.97
C GLY A 293 8.82 12.22 -12.47
N ILE A 294 9.96 12.79 -12.08
CA ILE A 294 10.24 13.17 -10.69
C ILE A 294 9.25 14.22 -10.21
N ALA A 295 8.99 15.25 -11.02
CA ALA A 295 8.05 16.31 -10.67
C ALA A 295 6.64 15.76 -10.44
N ILE A 296 6.17 14.83 -11.28
CA ILE A 296 4.89 14.13 -11.12
C ILE A 296 4.83 13.38 -9.77
N ASN A 297 5.87 12.63 -9.42
CA ASN A 297 5.92 11.87 -8.16
C ASN A 297 5.95 12.81 -6.93
N ILE A 298 6.79 13.86 -6.96
CA ILE A 298 6.88 14.85 -5.87
C ILE A 298 5.56 15.60 -5.71
N PHE A 299 4.95 16.01 -6.82
CA PHE A 299 3.66 16.70 -6.82
C PHE A 299 2.58 15.87 -6.13
N TYR A 300 2.50 14.57 -6.43
CA TYR A 300 1.58 13.66 -5.73
C TYR A 300 1.84 13.64 -4.22
N ILE A 301 3.10 13.50 -3.79
CA ILE A 301 3.47 13.47 -2.36
C ILE A 301 3.01 14.75 -1.65
N ILE A 302 3.24 15.92 -2.26
CA ILE A 302 2.82 17.20 -1.70
C ILE A 302 1.30 17.24 -1.54
N ILE A 303 0.54 16.88 -2.58
CA ILE A 303 -0.93 16.93 -2.50
C ILE A 303 -1.45 15.92 -1.46
N ALA A 304 -0.95 14.69 -1.47
CA ALA A 304 -1.38 13.64 -0.56
C ALA A 304 -1.10 13.96 0.92
N LEU A 305 -0.03 14.72 1.21
CA LEU A 305 0.32 15.10 2.58
C LEU A 305 -0.38 16.38 3.05
N PHE A 306 -0.53 17.38 2.18
CA PHE A 306 -0.91 18.73 2.60
C PHE A 306 -2.34 19.14 2.23
N ILE A 307 -2.98 18.46 1.28
CA ILE A 307 -4.27 18.91 0.74
C ILE A 307 -5.31 17.80 0.89
N LYS A 308 -6.23 17.96 1.85
CA LYS A 308 -7.49 17.19 1.85
C LYS A 308 -8.35 17.70 0.72
N VAL A 309 -8.19 17.14 -0.48
CA VAL A 309 -8.92 17.63 -1.64
C VAL A 309 -10.39 17.19 -1.54
N PRO A 310 -11.35 18.13 -1.42
CA PRO A 310 -12.73 17.82 -1.08
C PRO A 310 -13.58 17.37 -2.27
N TRP A 311 -13.06 17.50 -3.50
CA TRP A 311 -13.84 17.30 -4.72
C TRP A 311 -13.58 15.91 -5.36
N GLU A 312 -14.63 15.24 -5.82
CA GLU A 312 -14.55 13.87 -6.34
C GLU A 312 -13.70 13.75 -7.60
N PHE A 313 -13.84 14.68 -8.54
CA PHE A 313 -13.02 14.72 -9.76
C PHE A 313 -11.52 14.90 -9.46
N SER A 314 -11.16 15.70 -8.45
CA SER A 314 -9.75 15.81 -8.04
C SER A 314 -9.23 14.53 -7.40
N GLN A 315 -10.07 13.78 -6.69
CA GLN A 315 -9.67 12.47 -6.15
C GLN A 315 -9.50 11.43 -7.25
N PHE A 316 -10.36 11.46 -8.27
CA PHE A 316 -10.15 10.64 -9.46
C PHE A 316 -8.80 10.92 -10.12
N ILE A 317 -8.45 12.19 -10.29
CA ILE A 317 -7.14 12.59 -10.85
C ILE A 317 -6.00 12.10 -9.94
N LEU A 318 -6.10 12.28 -8.62
CA LEU A 318 -5.07 11.82 -7.69
C LEU A 318 -4.90 10.31 -7.70
N ASN A 319 -6.00 9.56 -7.76
CA ASN A 319 -5.99 8.10 -7.88
C ASN A 319 -5.38 7.63 -9.20
N ALA A 320 -5.27 8.48 -10.23
CA ALA A 320 -4.63 8.14 -11.50
C ALA A 320 -3.10 8.36 -11.48
N PHE A 321 -2.53 9.00 -10.45
CA PHE A 321 -1.07 9.08 -10.32
C PHE A 321 -0.52 7.72 -9.90
N PRO A 322 0.48 7.17 -10.62
CA PRO A 322 1.06 5.87 -10.26
C PRO A 322 1.51 5.77 -8.80
N MET A 323 1.99 6.88 -8.23
CA MET A 323 2.39 7.00 -6.82
C MET A 323 1.27 6.65 -5.81
N ALA A 324 0.00 6.77 -6.20
CA ALA A 324 -1.13 6.38 -5.36
C ALA A 324 -1.16 4.88 -5.03
N SER A 325 -0.57 4.02 -5.89
CA SER A 325 -0.50 2.58 -5.64
C SER A 325 0.21 2.25 -4.32
N SER A 326 1.30 2.97 -4.04
CA SER A 326 2.17 2.77 -2.87
C SER A 326 1.48 3.14 -1.56
N GLN A 327 0.41 3.94 -1.62
CA GLN A 327 -0.31 4.47 -0.46
C GLN A 327 -1.66 3.79 -0.20
N VAL A 328 -2.04 2.79 -1.01
CA VAL A 328 -3.38 2.17 -1.01
C VAL A 328 -3.85 1.72 0.38
N ILE A 329 -2.93 1.27 1.23
CA ILE A 329 -3.27 0.77 2.57
C ILE A 329 -3.75 1.87 3.51
N ARG A 330 -3.38 3.14 3.27
CA ARG A 330 -3.93 4.29 4.01
C ARG A 330 -5.42 4.45 3.75
N GLU A 331 -5.86 4.14 2.54
CA GLU A 331 -7.25 4.26 2.10
C GLU A 331 -8.12 3.07 2.53
N VAL A 332 -7.52 2.02 3.11
CA VAL A 332 -8.27 0.88 3.65
C VAL A 332 -9.02 1.26 4.94
N SER A 333 -8.46 2.19 5.72
CA SER A 333 -9.14 2.77 6.86
C SER A 333 -10.18 3.80 6.38
N GLY A 334 -11.45 3.55 6.70
CA GLY A 334 -12.58 4.40 6.37
C GLY A 334 -13.65 3.71 5.53
N PHE A 335 -14.67 4.49 5.18
CA PHE A 335 -15.85 4.04 4.46
C PHE A 335 -16.02 4.72 3.10
N CYS A 336 -14.95 5.31 2.55
CA CYS A 336 -15.00 6.09 1.32
C CYS A 336 -15.13 5.19 0.08
N PHE A 337 -15.97 5.64 -0.86
CA PHE A 337 -16.14 5.04 -2.17
C PHE A 337 -15.84 6.09 -3.24
N ASP A 338 -15.13 5.70 -4.29
CA ASP A 338 -14.90 6.53 -5.46
C ASP A 338 -15.44 5.78 -6.70
N MET A 339 -16.24 6.46 -7.53
CA MET A 339 -16.93 5.83 -8.68
C MET A 339 -17.77 4.59 -8.29
N GLY A 340 -18.30 4.59 -7.06
CA GLY A 340 -19.05 3.45 -6.53
C GLY A 340 -18.18 2.23 -6.22
N LEU A 341 -16.86 2.30 -6.25
CA LEU A 341 -15.95 1.25 -5.77
C LEU A 341 -15.34 1.65 -4.44
N TRP A 342 -15.05 0.67 -3.58
CA TRP A 342 -14.31 0.96 -2.35
C TRP A 342 -12.94 1.53 -2.73
N ARG A 343 -12.51 2.62 -2.10
CA ARG A 343 -11.40 3.45 -2.58
C ARG A 343 -10.11 2.67 -2.92
N PRO A 344 -9.63 1.72 -2.10
CA PRO A 344 -8.49 0.86 -2.48
C PRO A 344 -8.64 0.18 -3.85
N TYR A 345 -9.85 -0.28 -4.18
CA TYR A 345 -10.16 -0.88 -5.48
C TYR A 345 -10.28 0.18 -6.59
N ALA A 346 -10.79 1.37 -6.28
CA ALA A 346 -10.84 2.47 -7.24
C ALA A 346 -9.44 2.92 -7.67
N VAL A 347 -8.47 2.97 -6.75
CA VAL A 347 -7.05 3.23 -7.07
C VAL A 347 -6.51 2.18 -8.03
N MET A 348 -6.72 0.89 -7.75
CA MET A 348 -6.26 -0.19 -8.64
C MET A 348 -6.90 -0.14 -10.03
N VAL A 349 -8.21 0.14 -10.11
CA VAL A 349 -8.89 0.33 -11.42
C VAL A 349 -8.31 1.54 -12.16
N SER A 350 -7.99 2.62 -11.44
CA SER A 350 -7.34 3.79 -12.03
C SER A 350 -5.96 3.46 -12.61
N MET A 351 -5.16 2.64 -11.92
CA MET A 351 -3.87 2.15 -12.46
C MET A 351 -4.05 1.34 -13.76
N VAL A 352 -5.05 0.48 -13.82
CA VAL A 352 -5.35 -0.29 -15.04
C VAL A 352 -5.76 0.64 -16.19
N MET A 353 -6.60 1.64 -15.93
CA MET A 353 -6.99 2.63 -16.94
C MET A 353 -5.80 3.44 -17.44
N VAL A 354 -4.92 3.89 -16.54
CA VAL A 354 -3.70 4.64 -16.89
C VAL A 354 -2.76 3.78 -17.73
N PHE A 355 -2.54 2.54 -17.33
CA PHE A 355 -1.73 1.58 -18.08
C PHE A 355 -2.22 1.40 -19.52
N ILE A 356 -3.52 1.16 -19.69
CA ILE A 356 -4.13 0.99 -21.01
C ILE A 356 -4.09 2.28 -21.82
N GLY A 357 -4.50 3.40 -21.22
CA GLY A 357 -4.59 4.70 -21.88
C GLY A 357 -3.24 5.20 -22.39
N PHE A 358 -2.22 5.20 -21.54
CA PHE A 358 -0.87 5.61 -21.94
C PHE A 358 -0.18 4.57 -22.85
N GLY A 359 -0.49 3.28 -22.69
CA GLY A 359 -0.07 2.26 -23.65
C GLY A 359 -0.60 2.53 -25.07
N MET A 360 -1.88 2.89 -25.19
CA MET A 360 -2.50 3.28 -26.45
C MET A 360 -1.90 4.58 -27.01
N LEU A 361 -1.71 5.60 -26.17
CA LEU A 361 -1.10 6.88 -26.60
C LEU A 361 0.33 6.69 -27.09
N LEU A 362 1.13 5.88 -26.41
CA LEU A 362 2.48 5.55 -26.83
C LEU A 362 2.48 4.78 -28.16
N ASN A 363 1.64 3.76 -28.29
CA ASN A 363 1.54 3.01 -29.55
C ASN A 363 1.07 3.91 -30.70
N HIS A 364 0.12 4.81 -30.44
CA HIS A 364 -0.33 5.79 -31.42
C HIS A 364 0.82 6.71 -31.83
N ALA A 365 1.53 7.32 -30.87
CA ALA A 365 2.67 8.20 -31.13
C ALA A 365 3.73 7.50 -31.99
N ILE A 366 4.11 6.27 -31.63
CA ILE A 366 5.02 5.43 -32.41
C ILE A 366 4.50 5.22 -33.83
N CYS A 367 3.22 4.93 -34.01
CA CYS A 367 2.63 4.66 -35.32
C CYS A 367 2.54 5.91 -36.21
N THR A 368 2.13 7.06 -35.68
CA THR A 368 1.89 8.29 -36.47
C THR A 368 3.11 9.16 -36.70
N GLU A 369 4.08 9.19 -35.79
CA GLU A 369 5.32 9.93 -36.06
C GLU A 369 6.09 9.20 -37.16
N LYS A 370 6.13 9.84 -38.33
CA LYS A 370 7.16 9.61 -39.34
C LYS A 370 8.27 10.60 -39.00
N LEU A 371 9.42 10.07 -38.56
CA LEU A 371 10.67 10.83 -38.56
C LEU A 371 11.03 11.21 -40.00
#